data_AF-A0A2N0XWW0-F1
#
_entry.id   AF-A0A2N0XWW0-F1
#
_cell.length_a   1.000
_cell.length_b   1.000
_cell.length_c   1.000
_cell.angle_alpha   90.00
_cell.angle_beta   90.00
_cell.angle_gamma   90.00
#
_symmetry.space_group_name_H-M   'P 1'
#
loop_
_entity.id
_entity.type
_entity.pdbx_description
1 polymer ?
#
loop_
_entity_poly.entity_id
_entity_poly.type
_entity_poly.pdbx_seq_one_letter_code
_entity_poly.pdbx_strand_id
1 'polypeptide(L)'
;MYRCLDEVKQTIHPCKTYQGKIPKQGVDFLGYCIGGKAEDKPKNTLNLAWKTIANHLTKIQRLYEQGASPECIAGYVTRWLRWVNSGVTIALEQVVTQVFNSTLGKRLDTQFGLKGFYRG
;
A
#
# COMPACT_ATOMS: atom_id res chain seq x y z
N MET A 1 -4.30 -17.36 -28.15
CA MET A 1 -2.94 -17.04 -27.67
C MET A 1 -2.56 -15.68 -28.23
N TYR A 2 -1.84 -14.84 -27.47
CA TYR A 2 -1.54 -13.46 -27.90
C TYR A 2 -0.36 -13.45 -28.85
N ARG A 3 -0.60 -13.19 -30.14
CA ARG A 3 0.42 -13.23 -31.20
C ARG A 3 1.68 -12.41 -30.85
N CYS A 4 1.50 -11.24 -30.26
CA CYS A 4 2.62 -10.38 -29.84
C CYS A 4 3.47 -10.97 -28.70
N LEU A 5 2.91 -11.81 -27.83
CA LEU A 5 3.68 -12.49 -26.77
C LEU A 5 4.44 -13.70 -27.30
N ASP A 6 3.88 -14.36 -28.31
CA ASP A 6 4.51 -15.53 -28.96
C ASP A 6 5.80 -15.11 -29.68
N GLU A 7 5.79 -13.96 -30.36
CA GLU A 7 6.96 -13.37 -31.01
C GLU A 7 8.13 -13.13 -30.05
N VAL A 8 7.85 -12.83 -28.78
CA VAL A 8 8.85 -12.60 -27.73
C VAL A 8 9.01 -13.77 -26.76
N LYS A 9 8.43 -14.94 -27.08
CA LYS A 9 8.47 -16.16 -26.26
C LYS A 9 8.03 -15.95 -24.81
N GLN A 10 7.01 -15.12 -24.59
CA GLN A 10 6.43 -14.85 -23.27
C GLN A 10 5.05 -15.51 -23.12
N THR A 11 4.69 -15.83 -21.88
CA THR A 11 3.37 -16.39 -21.55
C THR A 11 2.71 -15.60 -20.44
N ILE A 12 1.38 -15.49 -20.49
CA ILE A 12 0.60 -14.84 -19.44
C ILE A 12 0.47 -15.78 -18.23
N HIS A 13 0.69 -15.26 -17.03
CA HIS A 13 0.51 -16.03 -15.81
C HIS A 13 -1.00 -16.21 -15.49
N PRO A 14 -1.52 -17.44 -15.41
CA PRO A 14 -2.96 -17.70 -15.38
C PRO A 14 -3.69 -17.06 -14.19
N CYS A 15 -3.05 -16.99 -13.02
CA CYS A 15 -3.68 -16.45 -11.80
C CYS A 15 -3.36 -14.97 -11.51
N LYS A 16 -2.56 -14.30 -12.36
CA LYS A 16 -2.20 -12.87 -12.17
C LYS A 16 -2.85 -11.97 -13.21
N THR A 17 -3.66 -12.53 -14.10
CA THR A 17 -4.28 -11.82 -15.20
C THR A 17 -5.78 -11.92 -15.08
N TYR A 18 -6.42 -10.78 -15.19
CA TYR A 18 -7.86 -10.65 -15.20
C TYR A 18 -8.25 -9.83 -16.44
N GLN A 19 -9.21 -10.36 -17.20
CA GLN A 19 -9.73 -9.72 -18.41
C GLN A 19 -11.22 -9.57 -18.25
N GLY A 20 -11.67 -8.34 -18.09
CA GLY A 20 -13.07 -8.05 -17.79
C GLY A 20 -13.24 -6.64 -17.28
N LYS A 21 -14.45 -6.30 -16.84
CA LYS A 21 -14.74 -5.01 -16.21
C LYS A 21 -14.02 -4.89 -14.87
N ILE A 22 -13.60 -3.67 -14.52
CA ILE A 22 -12.98 -3.39 -13.20
C ILE A 22 -13.93 -3.92 -12.10
N PRO A 23 -13.44 -4.80 -11.20
CA PRO A 23 -14.26 -5.34 -10.12
C PRO A 23 -14.75 -4.24 -9.18
N LYS A 24 -15.82 -4.50 -8.42
CA LYS A 24 -16.31 -3.54 -7.40
C LYS A 24 -15.23 -3.18 -6.36
N GLN A 25 -14.35 -4.14 -6.04
CA GLN A 25 -13.22 -3.97 -5.14
C GLN A 25 -12.03 -3.21 -5.76
N GLY A 26 -12.05 -2.93 -7.06
CA GLY A 26 -10.95 -2.30 -7.78
C GLY A 26 -9.86 -3.26 -8.24
N VAL A 27 -8.78 -2.71 -8.78
CA VAL A 27 -7.58 -3.43 -9.23
C VAL A 27 -6.34 -2.80 -8.61
N ASP A 28 -5.48 -3.64 -8.06
CA ASP A 28 -4.19 -3.20 -7.52
C ASP A 28 -3.16 -3.03 -8.65
N PHE A 29 -2.55 -1.85 -8.73
CA PHE A 29 -1.51 -1.50 -9.69
C PHE A 29 -0.45 -0.60 -9.04
N LEU A 30 0.82 -0.99 -9.11
CA LEU A 30 1.96 -0.26 -8.54
C LEU A 30 1.78 0.17 -7.07
N GLY A 31 1.06 -0.62 -6.28
CA GLY A 31 0.80 -0.36 -4.87
C GLY A 31 -0.39 0.58 -4.60
N TYR A 32 -1.14 0.96 -5.63
CA TYR A 32 -2.41 1.68 -5.54
C TYR A 32 -3.58 0.76 -5.94
N CYS A 33 -4.79 1.07 -5.49
CA CYS A 33 -6.04 0.41 -5.89
C CYS A 33 -6.89 1.38 -6.73
N ILE A 34 -7.13 0.99 -7.98
CA ILE A 34 -7.92 1.75 -8.96
C ILE A 34 -9.38 1.29 -8.92
N GLY A 35 -10.31 2.22 -8.70
CA GLY A 35 -11.75 1.96 -8.85
C GLY A 35 -12.40 1.20 -7.69
N GLY A 36 -11.68 0.95 -6.60
CA GLY A 36 -12.22 0.35 -5.38
C GLY A 36 -13.12 1.33 -4.60
N LYS A 37 -14.24 0.82 -4.06
CA LYS A 37 -15.17 1.60 -3.24
C LYS A 37 -14.56 1.97 -1.88
N ALA A 38 -14.48 3.26 -1.59
CA ALA A 38 -15.13 3.74 -0.37
C ALA A 38 -16.60 3.99 -0.78
N GLU A 39 -17.56 3.54 0.01
CA GLU A 39 -18.97 3.45 -0.39
C GLU A 39 -19.59 4.80 -0.83
N ASP A 40 -18.92 5.91 -0.55
CA ASP A 40 -19.32 7.28 -0.85
C ASP A 40 -18.40 8.06 -1.81
N LYS A 41 -17.45 7.40 -2.51
CA LYS A 41 -16.49 8.11 -3.37
C LYS A 41 -16.78 7.99 -4.88
N PRO A 42 -16.49 9.03 -5.68
CA PRO A 42 -16.70 9.00 -7.12
C PRO A 42 -15.89 7.89 -7.79
N LYS A 43 -16.46 7.32 -8.85
CA LYS A 43 -15.75 6.44 -9.79
C LYS A 43 -14.51 7.19 -10.29
N ASN A 44 -13.34 6.56 -10.24
CA ASN A 44 -11.99 7.11 -10.52
C ASN A 44 -11.17 7.60 -9.31
N THR A 45 -11.56 7.24 -8.08
CA THR A 45 -10.67 7.46 -6.93
C THR A 45 -9.52 6.43 -6.92
N LEU A 46 -8.30 6.93 -6.82
CA LEU A 46 -7.12 6.11 -6.55
C LEU A 46 -6.93 6.02 -5.03
N ASN A 47 -6.87 4.81 -4.52
CA ASN A 47 -6.60 4.56 -3.11
C ASN A 47 -5.27 3.82 -2.97
N LEU A 48 -4.74 3.72 -1.75
CA LEU A 48 -3.61 2.85 -1.51
C LEU A 48 -4.07 1.39 -1.52
N ALA A 49 -3.33 0.49 -2.16
CA ALA A 49 -3.63 -0.93 -2.09
C ALA A 49 -3.42 -1.43 -0.65
N TRP A 50 -4.31 -2.29 -0.15
CA TRP A 50 -4.17 -2.86 1.20
C TRP A 50 -2.80 -3.53 1.40
N LYS A 51 -2.32 -4.22 0.36
CA LYS A 51 -1.02 -4.90 0.37
C LYS A 51 0.14 -3.94 0.60
N THR A 52 0.04 -2.70 0.15
CA THR A 52 1.05 -1.66 0.37
C THR A 52 1.13 -1.27 1.85
N ILE A 53 -0.01 -1.15 2.52
CA ILE A 53 -0.08 -0.88 3.97
C ILE A 53 0.46 -2.07 4.76
N ALA A 54 0.06 -3.30 4.41
CA ALA A 54 0.52 -4.52 5.07
C ALA A 54 2.04 -4.69 4.95
N ASN A 55 2.60 -4.46 3.76
CA ASN A 55 4.04 -4.52 3.52
C ASN A 55 4.79 -3.44 4.33
N HIS A 56 4.22 -2.23 4.42
CA HIS A 56 4.80 -1.14 5.20
C HIS A 56 4.90 -1.51 6.69
N LEU A 57 3.79 -1.95 7.29
CA LEU A 57 3.75 -2.39 8.69
C LEU A 57 4.70 -3.56 8.95
N THR A 58 4.75 -4.54 8.04
CA THR A 58 5.68 -5.67 8.13
C THR A 58 7.14 -5.21 8.07
N LYS A 59 7.46 -4.22 7.24
CA LYS A 59 8.81 -3.67 7.17
C LYS A 59 9.19 -2.93 8.45
N ILE A 60 8.28 -2.16 9.03
CA ILE A 60 8.49 -1.50 10.32
C ILE A 60 8.75 -2.54 11.41
N GLN A 61 7.92 -3.57 11.51
CA GLN A 61 8.11 -4.66 12.46
C GLN A 61 9.51 -5.28 12.31
N ARG A 62 9.93 -5.60 11.08
CA ARG A 62 11.26 -6.17 10.82
C ARG A 62 12.41 -5.23 11.21
N LEU A 63 12.27 -3.92 10.99
CA LEU A 63 13.29 -2.95 11.40
C LEU A 63 13.44 -2.93 12.93
N TYR A 64 12.33 -3.00 13.66
CA TYR A 64 12.36 -3.14 15.12
C TYR A 64 13.01 -4.44 15.57
N GLU A 65 12.61 -5.57 14.99
CA GLU A 65 13.19 -6.89 15.30
C GLU A 65 14.70 -6.96 15.01
N GLN A 66 15.19 -6.16 14.07
CA GLN A 66 16.60 -6.03 13.72
C GLN A 66 17.37 -5.02 14.59
N GLY A 67 16.71 -4.36 15.55
CA GLY A 67 17.33 -3.35 16.41
C GLY A 67 17.69 -2.04 15.69
N ALA A 68 16.97 -1.70 14.61
CA ALA A 68 17.17 -0.44 13.93
C ALA A 68 16.87 0.75 14.87
N SER A 69 17.66 1.81 14.75
CA SER A 69 17.47 3.01 15.58
C SER A 69 16.14 3.71 15.23
N PRO A 70 15.55 4.48 16.17
CA PRO A 70 14.35 5.27 15.91
C PRO A 70 14.48 6.20 14.69
N GLU A 71 15.66 6.78 14.47
CA GLU A 71 15.95 7.68 13.34
C GLU A 71 15.91 6.92 12.00
N CYS A 72 16.39 5.66 11.98
CA CYS A 72 16.32 4.80 10.81
C CYS A 72 14.86 4.50 10.42
N ILE A 73 14.04 4.18 11.43
CA ILE A 73 12.62 3.88 11.27
C ILE A 73 11.86 5.14 10.83
N ALA A 74 12.13 6.28 11.47
CA ALA A 74 11.58 7.58 11.08
C ALA A 74 11.90 7.90 9.62
N GLY A 75 13.17 7.78 9.22
CA GLY A 75 13.59 8.03 7.85
C GLY A 75 12.94 7.09 6.84
N TYR A 76 12.70 5.82 7.21
CA TYR A 76 11.93 4.89 6.39
C TYR A 76 10.47 5.33 6.25
N VAL A 77 9.80 5.68 7.35
CA VAL A 77 8.40 6.16 7.35
C VAL A 77 8.28 7.42 6.49
N THR A 78 9.18 8.40 6.63
CA THR A 78 9.19 9.62 5.81
C THR A 78 9.31 9.31 4.31
N ARG A 79 10.22 8.41 3.92
CA ARG A 79 10.37 8.00 2.51
C ARG A 79 9.12 7.30 1.99
N TRP A 80 8.51 6.45 2.82
CA TRP A 80 7.28 5.77 2.46
C TRP A 80 6.11 6.74 2.29
N LEU A 81 5.93 7.70 3.21
CA LEU A 81 4.89 8.73 3.10
C LEU A 81 5.10 9.61 1.86
N ARG A 82 6.35 10.01 1.56
CA ARG A 82 6.69 10.73 0.33
C ARG A 82 6.32 9.91 -0.92
N TRP A 83 6.61 8.61 -0.93
CA TRP A 83 6.25 7.74 -2.04
C TRP A 83 4.73 7.60 -2.18
N VAL A 84 4.00 7.39 -1.09
CA VAL A 84 2.52 7.29 -1.08
C VAL A 84 1.89 8.53 -1.70
N ASN A 85 2.39 9.72 -1.34
CA ASN A 85 1.92 11.00 -1.85
C ASN A 85 2.40 11.34 -3.27
N SER A 86 3.39 10.62 -3.83
CA SER A 86 4.01 10.97 -5.12
C SER A 86 3.17 10.59 -6.34
N GLY A 87 2.29 9.58 -6.21
CA GLY A 87 1.50 9.08 -7.33
C GLY A 87 0.13 9.73 -7.48
N VAL A 88 -0.43 10.32 -6.41
CA VAL A 88 -1.82 10.79 -6.34
C VAL A 88 -2.12 11.68 -5.15
N THR A 89 -3.16 12.50 -5.29
CA THR A 89 -3.80 13.23 -4.18
C THR A 89 -4.59 12.27 -3.29
N ILE A 90 -3.87 11.50 -2.46
CA ILE A 90 -4.48 10.74 -1.37
C ILE A 90 -4.50 11.62 -0.13
N ALA A 91 -5.65 11.66 0.55
CA ALA A 91 -5.71 12.24 1.89
C ALA A 91 -4.82 11.40 2.82
N LEU A 92 -3.64 11.92 3.17
CA LEU A 92 -2.68 11.24 4.04
C LEU A 92 -3.32 10.78 5.37
N GLU A 93 -4.24 11.59 5.89
CA GLU A 93 -5.05 11.27 7.07
C GLU A 93 -5.80 9.94 6.94
N GLN A 94 -6.33 9.62 5.75
CA GLN A 94 -7.03 8.36 5.52
C GLN A 94 -6.07 7.18 5.54
N VAL A 95 -4.86 7.35 5.00
CA VAL A 95 -3.81 6.32 5.02
C VAL A 95 -3.37 6.06 6.46
N VAL A 96 -3.10 7.11 7.21
CA VAL A 96 -2.73 7.05 8.63
C VAL A 96 -3.85 6.37 9.43
N THR A 97 -5.10 6.73 9.18
CA THR A 97 -6.27 6.09 9.82
C THR A 97 -6.33 4.60 9.51
N GLN A 98 -6.11 4.19 8.26
CA GLN A 98 -6.10 2.77 7.88
C GLN A 98 -4.95 1.99 8.54
N VAL A 99 -3.76 2.59 8.62
CA VAL A 99 -2.60 2.03 9.32
C VAL A 99 -2.98 1.71 10.77
N PHE A 100 -3.52 2.69 11.50
CA PHE A 100 -3.85 2.55 12.92
C PHE A 100 -5.17 1.82 13.21
N ASN A 101 -6.02 1.61 12.20
CA ASN A 101 -7.19 0.74 12.34
C ASN A 101 -6.83 -0.75 12.21
N SER A 102 -5.71 -1.08 11.58
CA SER A 102 -5.23 -2.46 11.45
C SER A 102 -4.74 -3.03 12.78
N THR A 103 -4.95 -4.33 13.00
CA THR A 103 -4.46 -5.04 14.21
C THR A 103 -2.95 -4.89 14.38
N LEU A 104 -2.20 -5.00 13.28
CA LEU A 104 -0.75 -4.88 13.31
C LEU A 104 -0.30 -3.46 13.63
N GLY A 105 -0.94 -2.44 13.03
CA GLY A 105 -0.63 -1.04 13.33
C GLY A 105 -0.90 -0.67 14.78
N LYS A 106 -2.03 -1.13 15.36
CA LYS A 106 -2.33 -0.94 16.80
C LYS A 106 -1.26 -1.58 17.68
N ARG A 107 -0.89 -2.83 17.39
CA ARG A 107 0.15 -3.56 18.14
C ARG A 107 1.49 -2.84 18.10
N LEU A 108 1.94 -2.42 16.92
CA LEU A 108 3.21 -1.71 16.75
C LEU A 108 3.18 -0.33 17.42
N ASP A 109 2.03 0.35 17.43
CA ASP A 109 1.85 1.61 18.16
C ASP A 109 2.01 1.41 19.67
N THR A 110 1.34 0.41 20.23
CA THR A 110 1.47 0.08 21.66
C THR A 110 2.89 -0.33 22.05
N GLN A 111 3.57 -1.08 21.20
CA GLN A 111 4.90 -1.61 21.51
C GLN A 111 6.03 -0.58 21.33
N PHE A 112 5.89 0.34 20.36
CA PHE A 112 7.00 1.19 19.92
C PHE A 112 6.66 2.67 19.71
N GLY A 113 5.43 3.12 19.99
CA GLY A 113 5.04 4.52 19.79
C GLY A 113 4.96 4.92 18.32
N LEU A 114 4.49 4.01 17.47
CA LEU A 114 4.45 4.16 16.01
C LEU A 114 3.83 5.49 15.53
N LYS A 115 2.80 6.02 16.20
CA LYS A 115 2.20 7.33 15.87
C LYS A 115 3.19 8.48 15.84
N GLY A 116 4.26 8.43 16.64
CA GLY A 116 5.29 9.46 16.66
C GLY A 116 5.95 9.70 15.30
N PHE A 117 6.07 8.66 14.48
CA PHE A 117 6.70 8.73 13.16
C PHE A 117 5.82 9.32 12.05
N TYR A 118 4.51 9.49 12.30
CA TYR A 118 3.56 10.06 11.34
C TYR A 118 3.18 11.51 11.67
N ARG A 119 3.71 12.08 12.76
CA ARG A 119 3.61 13.49 13.11
C ARG A 119 4.72 14.27 12.39
N GLY A 120 4.60 14.41 11.07
CA GLY A 120 5.40 15.32 10.26
C GLY A 120 4.68 16.64 10.09
#